data_AF-H3BA67-F1
#
_entry.id   AF-H3BA67-F1
#
_cell.length_a   1.000
_cell.length_b   1.000
_cell.length_c   1.000
_cell.angle_alpha   90.00
_cell.angle_beta   90.00
_cell.angle_gamma   90.00
#
_symmetry.space_group_name_H-M   'P 1'
#
loop_
_entity.id
_entity.type
_entity.pdbx_description
1 polymer ?
#
loop_
_entity_poly.entity_id
_entity_poly.type
_entity_poly.pdbx_seq_one_letter_code
_entity_poly.pdbx_strand_id
1 'polypeptide(L)'
;IEEFVFSEKDFILRGVMWQREAEPKAVIRTPGPVPPLVVGGLHPYSLSPFDVALQSRWEEKVLQGLFRYSLGNLQTRVLPGSVGFVAQLNVQRGSERRKPQDIQSINQHFNPSQFNFNKIKPTEIIFQIRKRTDGASGSAADQSGPGSVKTLIVINVSPLEFGHVLLIPDPALCLPQVLTQDLIRVGMESVFLSSHPGFRVGFNSLGALASVNHLHLHGYYLNWELRIESARTEPVFPGMDLHVLSDHPARGFLVYSDGTALEKTAKKISRITNYLVERNIAHNLFVTRGAPPGQRSASNDPRDGVRVVVWARKSCFGVKEESAFNVALCELAGHLPIKNLEDFTRITEAEVISITQKYLLSDEDFSQLQLELQELFCGLEN
;
A
#
# COMPACT_ATOMS: atom_id res chain seq x y z
N ILE A 1 20.73 13.98 -4.01
CA ILE A 1 19.88 12.79 -3.82
C ILE A 1 20.01 11.97 -5.09
N GLU A 2 20.22 10.67 -5.00
CA GLU A 2 20.28 9.79 -6.17
C GLU A 2 18.92 9.74 -6.89
N GLU A 3 18.90 9.71 -8.23
CA GLU A 3 17.66 9.61 -9.01
C GLU A 3 17.45 8.19 -9.59
N PHE A 4 16.25 7.63 -9.41
CA PHE A 4 15.76 6.48 -10.17
C PHE A 4 14.85 6.99 -11.28
N VAL A 5 15.36 7.02 -12.52
CA VAL A 5 14.63 7.51 -13.69
C VAL A 5 14.08 6.34 -14.49
N PHE A 6 12.78 6.36 -14.76
CA PHE A 6 12.09 5.30 -15.51
C PHE A 6 11.20 5.87 -16.61
N SER A 7 10.71 5.00 -17.48
CA SER A 7 9.73 5.24 -18.52
C SER A 7 8.70 4.11 -18.52
N GLU A 8 7.63 4.23 -19.31
CA GLU A 8 6.63 3.17 -19.42
C GLU A 8 7.19 1.87 -20.02
N LYS A 9 8.33 1.95 -20.73
CA LYS A 9 9.04 0.78 -21.25
C LYS A 9 9.67 -0.08 -20.15
N ASP A 10 9.85 0.49 -18.96
CA ASP A 10 10.41 -0.21 -17.80
C ASP A 10 9.32 -0.93 -16.99
N PHE A 11 8.04 -0.78 -17.35
CA PHE A 11 6.96 -1.51 -16.69
C PHE A 11 7.00 -3.00 -17.01
N ILE A 12 6.85 -3.81 -15.96
CA ILE A 12 6.68 -5.25 -16.05
C ILE A 12 5.20 -5.54 -16.26
N LEU A 13 4.75 -5.61 -17.52
CA LEU A 13 3.32 -5.76 -17.84
C LEU A 13 2.86 -7.22 -17.97
N ARG A 14 3.77 -8.19 -17.92
CA ARG A 14 3.47 -9.62 -18.13
C ARG A 14 4.35 -10.54 -17.29
N GLY A 15 3.84 -11.72 -17.00
CA GLY A 15 4.59 -12.82 -16.37
C GLY A 15 4.81 -12.64 -14.88
N VAL A 16 4.12 -11.71 -14.23
CA VAL A 16 4.19 -11.53 -12.77
C VAL A 16 3.28 -12.59 -12.16
N MET A 17 3.83 -13.55 -11.42
CA MET A 17 3.02 -14.61 -10.81
C MET A 17 3.65 -15.08 -9.51
N TRP A 18 2.84 -15.61 -8.60
CA TRP A 18 3.35 -16.25 -7.39
C TRP A 18 4.09 -17.53 -7.76
N GLN A 19 5.35 -17.63 -7.34
CA GLN A 19 6.07 -18.89 -7.43
C GLN A 19 5.79 -19.69 -6.18
N ARG A 20 5.09 -20.81 -6.33
CA ARG A 20 4.96 -21.78 -5.25
C ARG A 20 6.30 -22.48 -5.10
N GLU A 21 7.06 -22.15 -4.06
CA GLU A 21 8.04 -23.09 -3.56
C GLU A 21 7.29 -24.38 -3.17
N ALA A 22 7.80 -25.54 -3.56
CA ALA A 22 7.35 -26.80 -2.97
C ALA A 22 7.43 -26.64 -1.45
N GLU A 23 6.35 -26.97 -0.73
CA GLU A 23 6.18 -26.73 0.70
C GLU A 23 7.52 -26.78 1.46
N PRO A 24 7.93 -25.71 2.17
CA PRO A 24 9.08 -25.80 3.03
C PRO A 24 8.77 -26.85 4.11
N LYS A 25 9.38 -28.04 4.00
CA LYS A 25 9.41 -29.03 5.07
C LYS A 25 9.78 -28.29 6.34
N ALA A 26 8.95 -28.38 7.38
CA ALA A 26 9.15 -27.69 8.65
C ALA A 26 10.59 -27.94 9.16
N VAL A 27 11.49 -26.96 8.96
CA VAL A 27 12.81 -26.97 9.59
C VAL A 27 12.67 -26.22 10.90
N ILE A 28 12.54 -26.97 11.99
CA ILE A 28 12.74 -26.44 13.34
C ILE A 28 14.21 -25.98 13.42
N ARG A 29 14.46 -24.67 13.28
CA ARG A 29 15.80 -24.10 13.54
C ARG A 29 15.90 -23.74 15.02
N THR A 30 16.85 -24.35 15.71
CA THR A 30 17.23 -24.02 17.09
C THR A 30 17.87 -22.64 17.18
N PRO A 31 17.78 -21.94 18.33
CA PRO A 31 18.31 -20.59 18.48
C PRO A 31 19.84 -20.63 18.60
N GLY A 32 20.52 -20.13 17.57
CA GLY A 32 21.95 -19.86 17.56
C GLY A 32 22.23 -18.47 16.95
N PRO A 33 23.42 -17.89 17.15
CA PRO A 33 23.76 -16.59 16.58
C PRO A 33 23.68 -16.64 15.04
N VAL A 34 23.03 -15.62 14.49
CA VAL A 34 22.58 -15.51 13.10
C VAL A 34 23.79 -15.41 12.14
N PRO A 35 23.91 -16.27 11.11
CA PRO A 35 24.81 -15.97 10.01
C PRO A 35 24.24 -14.79 9.19
N PRO A 36 25.10 -13.94 8.60
CA PRO A 36 24.64 -12.87 7.72
C PRO A 36 23.72 -13.45 6.63
N LEU A 37 22.67 -12.70 6.29
CA LEU A 37 21.81 -12.98 5.14
C LEU A 37 22.70 -13.41 3.97
N VAL A 38 22.55 -14.67 3.57
CA VAL A 38 23.36 -15.26 2.52
C VAL A 38 23.11 -14.46 1.24
N VAL A 39 24.10 -13.68 0.83
CA VAL A 39 24.27 -13.25 -0.56
C VAL A 39 24.29 -14.53 -1.40
N GLY A 40 23.18 -14.83 -2.09
CA GLY A 40 23.07 -16.01 -2.95
C GLY A 40 22.06 -17.09 -2.56
N GLY A 41 21.11 -16.81 -1.65
CA GLY A 41 19.86 -17.59 -1.62
C GLY A 41 18.98 -17.17 -2.79
N LEU A 42 18.61 -18.09 -3.68
CA LEU A 42 17.75 -17.83 -4.85
C LEU A 42 16.49 -17.08 -4.41
N HIS A 43 16.40 -15.78 -4.69
CA HIS A 43 15.10 -15.11 -4.73
C HIS A 43 14.30 -15.86 -5.80
N PRO A 44 13.10 -16.38 -5.51
CA PRO A 44 12.32 -17.10 -6.52
C PRO A 44 12.06 -16.19 -7.74
N TYR A 45 11.95 -14.89 -7.51
CA TYR A 45 11.73 -13.89 -8.55
C TYR A 45 13.04 -13.32 -9.10
N SER A 46 13.12 -13.22 -10.44
CA SER A 46 14.10 -12.34 -11.09
C SER A 46 13.72 -10.89 -10.77
N LEU A 47 14.57 -10.19 -10.02
CA LEU A 47 14.32 -8.82 -9.57
C LEU A 47 14.43 -7.83 -10.74
N SER A 48 13.47 -6.91 -10.85
CA SER A 48 13.56 -5.78 -11.77
C SER A 48 14.67 -4.80 -11.33
N PRO A 49 15.12 -3.87 -12.21
CA PRO A 49 16.02 -2.80 -11.81
C PRO A 49 15.49 -1.96 -10.65
N PHE A 50 14.17 -1.75 -10.59
CA PHE A 50 13.52 -1.05 -9.48
C PHE A 50 13.64 -1.83 -8.16
N ASP A 51 13.38 -3.14 -8.20
CA ASP A 51 13.48 -4.00 -7.02
C ASP A 51 14.92 -4.08 -6.51
N VAL A 52 15.88 -4.27 -7.41
CA VAL A 52 17.31 -4.26 -7.05
C VAL A 52 17.68 -2.92 -6.40
N ALA A 53 17.24 -1.80 -6.99
CA ALA A 53 17.58 -0.47 -6.47
C ALA A 53 16.99 -0.22 -5.07
N LEU A 54 15.73 -0.58 -4.85
CA LEU A 54 15.02 -0.36 -3.59
C LEU A 54 15.54 -1.31 -2.50
N GLN A 55 15.58 -2.61 -2.77
CA GLN A 55 15.94 -3.63 -1.80
C GLN A 55 17.39 -3.45 -1.30
N SER A 56 18.35 -3.32 -2.21
CA SER A 56 19.77 -3.19 -1.85
C SER A 56 20.04 -1.96 -0.97
N ARG A 57 19.43 -0.80 -1.29
CA ARG A 57 19.58 0.42 -0.50
C ARG A 57 18.83 0.35 0.82
N TRP A 58 17.67 -0.30 0.86
CA TRP A 58 16.95 -0.53 2.11
C TRP A 58 17.79 -1.39 3.07
N GLU A 59 18.41 -2.46 2.56
CA GLU A 59 19.34 -3.30 3.32
C GLU A 59 20.59 -2.53 3.77
N GLU A 60 21.15 -1.67 2.92
CA GLU A 60 22.24 -0.77 3.30
C GLU A 60 21.85 0.11 4.50
N LYS A 61 20.62 0.65 4.50
CA LYS A 61 20.11 1.43 5.64
C LYS A 61 19.95 0.58 6.91
N VAL A 62 19.69 -0.72 6.78
CA VAL A 62 19.64 -1.66 7.91
C VAL A 62 21.03 -1.81 8.50
N LEU A 63 22.04 -2.03 7.65
CA LEU A 63 23.45 -2.13 8.07
C LEU A 63 23.96 -0.85 8.73
N GLN A 64 23.44 0.31 8.32
CA GLN A 64 23.73 1.62 8.91
C GLN A 64 23.00 1.87 10.25
N GLY A 65 22.10 0.99 10.68
CA GLY A 65 21.38 1.13 11.95
C GLY A 65 20.36 2.27 11.97
N LEU A 66 19.76 2.62 10.82
CA LEU A 66 18.85 3.78 10.71
C LEU A 66 17.40 3.49 11.15
N PHE A 67 17.05 2.25 11.45
CA PHE A 67 15.72 1.84 11.89
C PHE A 67 15.63 1.86 13.43
N ARG A 68 14.42 2.11 13.96
CA ARG A 68 14.18 2.09 15.42
C ARG A 68 14.33 0.71 16.04
N TYR A 69 14.09 -0.33 15.25
CA TYR A 69 14.27 -1.72 15.64
C TYR A 69 14.69 -2.54 14.42
N SER A 70 15.33 -3.68 14.68
CA SER A 70 15.59 -4.68 13.65
C SER A 70 14.33 -5.49 13.39
N LEU A 71 13.88 -5.53 12.14
CA LEU A 71 12.67 -6.28 11.78
C LEU A 71 12.84 -7.80 12.03
N GLY A 72 14.05 -8.32 11.76
CA GLY A 72 14.34 -9.75 11.85
C GLY A 72 13.45 -10.61 10.94
N ASN A 73 13.41 -11.93 11.21
CA ASN A 73 12.47 -12.83 10.57
C ASN A 73 11.13 -12.80 11.31
N LEU A 74 10.08 -12.30 10.68
CA LEU A 74 8.73 -12.24 11.26
C LEU A 74 8.11 -13.64 11.33
N GLN A 75 7.68 -14.06 12.52
CA GLN A 75 6.89 -15.28 12.65
C GLN A 75 5.56 -15.08 11.91
N THR A 76 5.32 -15.91 10.90
CA THR A 76 4.20 -15.75 9.97
C THR A 76 3.33 -16.99 9.99
N ARG A 77 2.01 -16.81 9.99
CA ARG A 77 1.03 -17.89 9.77
C ARG A 77 -0.12 -17.41 8.90
N VAL A 78 -0.61 -18.29 8.04
CA VAL A 78 -1.87 -18.07 7.34
C VAL A 78 -3.00 -18.58 8.22
N LEU A 79 -3.97 -17.72 8.53
CA LEU A 79 -5.11 -18.11 9.35
C LEU A 79 -6.00 -19.09 8.56
N PRO A 80 -6.43 -20.21 9.15
CA PRO A 80 -7.31 -21.14 8.48
C PRO A 80 -8.69 -20.50 8.26
N GLY A 81 -9.19 -20.57 7.04
CA GLY A 81 -10.48 -20.02 6.64
C GLY A 81 -10.58 -19.75 5.14
N SER A 82 -11.65 -19.07 4.72
CA SER A 82 -11.93 -18.79 3.31
C SER A 82 -11.19 -17.58 2.77
N VAL A 83 -10.77 -16.66 3.64
CA VAL A 83 -10.01 -15.45 3.28
C VAL A 83 -8.52 -15.76 3.25
N GLY A 84 -8.00 -16.47 4.25
CA GLY A 84 -6.59 -16.83 4.34
C GLY A 84 -5.71 -15.64 4.74
N PHE A 85 -6.09 -14.94 5.81
CA PHE A 85 -5.30 -13.80 6.32
C PHE A 85 -3.87 -14.19 6.66
N VAL A 86 -2.91 -13.35 6.29
CA VAL A 86 -1.48 -13.53 6.62
C VAL A 86 -1.18 -12.79 7.91
N ALA A 87 -1.06 -13.50 9.03
CA ALA A 87 -0.71 -12.92 10.32
C ALA A 87 0.80 -12.97 10.55
N GLN A 88 1.38 -11.84 10.96
CA GLN A 88 2.80 -11.71 11.31
C GLN A 88 2.97 -11.13 12.70
N LEU A 89 3.76 -11.78 13.55
CA LEU A 89 4.09 -11.25 14.87
C LEU A 89 5.16 -10.17 14.75
N ASN A 90 4.82 -8.94 15.09
CA ASN A 90 5.75 -7.81 15.11
C ASN A 90 5.55 -6.97 16.39
N VAL A 91 6.11 -7.48 17.50
CA VAL A 91 5.97 -6.88 18.84
C VAL A 91 6.59 -5.48 18.89
N GLN A 92 7.77 -5.31 18.31
CA GLN A 92 8.49 -4.03 18.33
C GLN A 92 7.75 -2.95 17.54
N ARG A 93 7.02 -3.29 16.48
CA ARG A 93 6.15 -2.33 15.79
C ARG A 93 5.02 -1.83 16.69
N GLY A 94 4.54 -2.66 17.60
CA GLY A 94 3.54 -2.26 18.60
C GLY A 94 4.06 -1.19 19.56
N SER A 95 5.31 -1.33 20.04
CA SER A 95 5.89 -0.46 21.07
C SER A 95 6.70 0.74 20.52
N GLU A 96 7.43 0.57 19.41
CA GLU A 96 8.41 1.54 18.90
C GLU A 96 7.82 2.52 17.86
N ARG A 97 6.56 2.32 17.48
CA ARG A 97 5.89 3.21 16.54
C ARG A 97 5.65 4.57 17.19
N ARG A 98 5.88 5.63 16.43
CA ARG A 98 5.58 6.99 16.89
C ARG A 98 4.10 7.10 17.25
N LYS A 99 3.82 7.83 18.34
CA LYS A 99 2.47 8.26 18.67
C LYS A 99 1.84 9.04 17.49
N PRO A 100 0.64 8.68 17.02
CA PRO A 100 -0.06 9.43 15.99
C PRO A 100 -0.26 10.90 16.39
N GLN A 101 -0.31 11.79 15.40
CA GLN A 101 -0.74 13.18 15.62
C GLN A 101 -2.20 13.23 16.08
N ASP A 102 -2.57 14.33 16.75
CA ASP A 102 -3.98 14.59 17.03
C ASP A 102 -4.70 14.94 15.72
N ILE A 103 -5.67 14.10 15.36
CA ILE A 103 -6.42 14.18 14.11
C ILE A 103 -7.89 14.41 14.47
N GLN A 104 -8.43 15.53 14.00
CA GLN A 104 -9.81 15.96 14.28
C GLN A 104 -10.69 15.95 13.02
N SER A 105 -10.08 16.00 11.84
CA SER A 105 -10.77 15.98 10.56
C SER A 105 -9.90 15.30 9.50
N ILE A 106 -10.54 14.81 8.45
CA ILE A 106 -9.86 14.22 7.30
C ILE A 106 -9.12 15.28 6.49
N ASN A 107 -9.70 16.47 6.40
CA ASN A 107 -9.13 17.61 5.70
C ASN A 107 -8.41 18.58 6.66
N GLN A 108 -7.81 18.03 7.72
CA GLN A 108 -7.03 18.84 8.66
C GLN A 108 -5.83 19.46 7.96
N HIS A 109 -5.62 20.76 8.17
CA HIS A 109 -4.49 21.48 7.58
C HIS A 109 -3.15 20.94 8.06
N PHE A 110 -2.17 20.96 7.15
CA PHE A 110 -0.77 20.68 7.49
C PHE A 110 -0.30 21.62 8.60
N ASN A 111 0.45 21.08 9.57
CA ASN A 111 1.01 21.85 10.66
C ASN A 111 2.55 21.72 10.70
N PRO A 112 3.32 22.76 10.36
CA PRO A 112 4.78 22.70 10.34
C PRO A 112 5.41 22.49 11.74
N SER A 113 4.68 22.82 12.82
CA SER A 113 5.18 22.63 14.19
C SER A 113 5.23 21.15 14.59
N GLN A 114 4.29 20.34 14.12
CA GLN A 114 4.27 18.89 14.34
C GLN A 114 5.34 18.18 13.50
N PHE A 115 5.61 16.90 13.79
CA PHE A 115 6.51 16.11 12.94
C PHE A 115 6.02 16.10 11.49
N ASN A 116 6.93 16.28 10.54
CA ASN A 116 6.64 16.17 9.11
C ASN A 116 7.91 15.76 8.37
N PHE A 117 7.77 15.32 7.12
CA PHE A 117 8.91 14.79 6.35
C PHE A 117 9.99 15.82 5.96
N ASN A 118 9.81 17.13 6.18
CA ASN A 118 10.94 18.08 6.09
C ASN A 118 11.93 17.94 7.26
N LYS A 119 11.60 17.13 8.27
CA LYS A 119 12.40 16.91 9.49
C LYS A 119 13.13 15.56 9.51
N ILE A 120 13.08 14.77 8.43
CA ILE A 120 13.84 13.50 8.34
C ILE A 120 15.32 13.79 8.11
N LYS A 121 16.18 12.83 8.46
CA LYS A 121 17.61 12.93 8.13
C LYS A 121 17.81 12.60 6.65
N PRO A 122 18.72 13.29 5.93
CA PRO A 122 19.05 12.94 4.54
C PRO A 122 19.51 11.48 4.36
N THR A 123 20.09 10.88 5.40
CA THR A 123 20.52 9.46 5.40
C THR A 123 19.36 8.48 5.30
N GLU A 124 18.14 8.87 5.68
CA GLU A 124 16.92 8.04 5.57
C GLU A 124 16.42 7.94 4.11
N ILE A 125 16.90 8.80 3.21
CA ILE A 125 16.51 8.80 1.80
C ILE A 125 17.20 7.64 1.08
N ILE A 126 16.42 6.87 0.31
CA ILE A 126 16.89 5.81 -0.58
C ILE A 126 17.29 6.44 -1.93
N PHE A 127 16.31 6.99 -2.64
CA PHE A 127 16.50 7.73 -3.88
C PHE A 127 15.27 8.60 -4.15
N GLN A 128 15.32 9.39 -5.22
CA GLN A 128 14.20 10.13 -5.76
C GLN A 128 13.74 9.47 -7.06
N ILE A 129 12.48 9.08 -7.14
CA ILE A 129 11.91 8.48 -8.35
C ILE A 129 11.32 9.57 -9.25
N ARG A 130 11.54 9.43 -10.57
CA ARG A 130 11.04 10.35 -11.59
C ARG A 130 10.75 9.63 -12.91
N LYS A 131 9.57 9.86 -13.48
CA LYS A 131 9.24 9.43 -14.85
C LYS A 131 9.92 10.34 -15.86
N ARG A 132 10.50 9.75 -16.90
CA ARG A 132 11.05 10.45 -18.07
C ARG A 132 9.89 11.00 -18.89
N THR A 133 9.94 12.29 -19.17
CA THR A 133 9.05 12.94 -20.14
C THR A 133 9.74 12.94 -21.49
N ASP A 134 9.23 12.17 -22.45
CA ASP A 134 9.74 12.18 -23.82
C ASP A 134 9.43 13.57 -24.44
N GLY A 135 10.46 14.37 -24.73
CA GLY A 135 10.32 15.68 -25.39
C GLY A 135 11.16 16.84 -24.85
N ALA A 136 11.81 16.73 -23.69
CA ALA A 136 12.66 17.81 -23.18
C ALA A 136 14.11 17.70 -23.71
N SER A 137 14.30 18.12 -24.96
CA SER A 137 15.63 18.51 -25.45
C SER A 137 16.11 19.74 -24.66
N GLY A 138 17.04 19.54 -23.72
CA GLY A 138 18.03 20.55 -23.34
C GLY A 138 17.53 21.83 -22.66
N SER A 139 17.08 21.76 -21.41
CA SER A 139 17.49 22.71 -20.35
C SER A 139 17.03 22.21 -18.97
N ALA A 140 17.83 22.42 -17.93
CA ALA A 140 17.53 21.97 -16.57
C ALA A 140 16.40 22.78 -15.89
N ALA A 141 15.97 23.90 -16.51
CA ALA A 141 15.05 24.86 -15.90
C ALA A 141 13.57 24.61 -16.24
N ASP A 142 13.25 23.82 -17.27
CA ASP A 142 11.88 23.65 -17.79
C ASP A 142 11.24 22.28 -17.46
N GLN A 143 11.81 21.53 -16.51
CA GLN A 143 11.33 20.21 -16.07
C GLN A 143 10.15 20.31 -15.07
N SER A 144 9.25 21.27 -15.29
CA SER A 144 8.01 21.48 -14.52
C SER A 144 6.77 21.37 -15.39
N GLY A 145 6.87 20.61 -16.49
CA GLY A 145 5.71 20.23 -17.29
C GLY A 145 4.74 19.35 -16.48
N PRO A 146 3.43 19.38 -16.80
CA PRO A 146 2.44 18.50 -16.18
C PRO A 146 2.80 17.04 -16.47
N GLY A 147 3.38 16.34 -15.49
CA GLY A 147 3.77 14.94 -15.65
C GLY A 147 5.00 14.49 -14.87
N SER A 148 5.97 15.35 -14.56
CA SER A 148 7.21 14.96 -13.88
C SER A 148 7.15 15.18 -12.36
N VAL A 149 6.33 14.41 -11.66
CA VAL A 149 6.30 14.46 -10.19
C VAL A 149 7.52 13.78 -9.62
N LYS A 150 8.35 14.59 -8.97
CA LYS A 150 9.50 14.15 -8.18
C LYS A 150 8.98 13.58 -6.86
N THR A 151 9.23 12.30 -6.62
CA THR A 151 8.81 11.62 -5.39
C THR A 151 10.02 11.06 -4.67
N LEU A 152 10.20 11.39 -3.39
CA LEU A 152 11.24 10.81 -2.55
C LEU A 152 10.81 9.43 -2.08
N ILE A 153 11.73 8.47 -2.19
CA ILE A 153 11.63 7.16 -1.55
C ILE A 153 12.49 7.20 -0.29
N VAL A 154 11.84 7.05 0.87
CA VAL A 154 12.47 7.16 2.19
C VAL A 154 12.20 5.89 2.97
N ILE A 155 13.15 5.39 3.76
CA ILE A 155 12.85 4.25 4.63
C ILE A 155 11.74 4.60 5.62
N ASN A 156 10.85 3.65 5.92
CA ASN A 156 10.07 3.76 7.12
C ASN A 156 10.90 3.25 8.31
N VAL A 157 11.38 4.17 9.15
CA VAL A 157 12.19 3.85 10.34
C VAL A 157 11.47 2.96 11.38
N SER A 158 10.17 2.70 11.21
CA SER A 158 9.39 1.69 11.95
C SER A 158 8.79 0.68 10.95
N PRO A 159 9.62 -0.24 10.42
CA PRO A 159 9.27 -1.06 9.27
C PRO A 159 8.21 -2.11 9.63
N LEU A 160 7.21 -2.31 8.78
CA LEU A 160 6.17 -3.32 8.98
C LEU A 160 6.60 -4.66 8.39
N GLU A 161 7.36 -4.61 7.30
CA GLU A 161 7.86 -5.72 6.52
C GLU A 161 9.13 -5.26 5.78
N PHE A 162 9.86 -6.20 5.18
CA PHE A 162 10.99 -5.96 4.30
C PHE A 162 10.68 -4.93 3.21
N GLY A 163 11.66 -4.05 2.96
CA GLY A 163 11.54 -2.96 1.98
C GLY A 163 10.48 -1.93 2.32
N HIS A 164 10.02 -1.83 3.59
CA HIS A 164 9.03 -0.82 3.96
C HIS A 164 9.59 0.60 3.82
N VAL A 165 9.07 1.32 2.85
CA VAL A 165 9.42 2.69 2.44
C VAL A 165 8.20 3.59 2.45
N LEU A 166 8.47 4.90 2.37
CA LEU A 166 7.50 5.96 2.19
C LEU A 166 7.75 6.62 0.83
N LEU A 167 6.68 6.82 0.06
CA LEU A 167 6.68 7.59 -1.18
C LEU A 167 6.13 8.97 -0.83
N ILE A 168 7.00 9.98 -0.86
CA ILE A 168 6.68 11.33 -0.42
C ILE A 168 6.83 12.24 -1.66
N PRO A 169 5.75 12.84 -2.19
CA PRO A 169 5.91 13.90 -3.20
C PRO A 169 6.71 15.04 -2.59
N ASP A 170 7.19 16.00 -3.39
CA ASP A 170 8.07 17.08 -2.89
C ASP A 170 7.64 17.61 -1.49
N PRO A 171 8.40 17.28 -0.42
CA PRO A 171 7.98 17.57 0.95
C PRO A 171 7.95 19.08 1.23
N ALA A 172 8.63 19.88 0.41
CA ALA A 172 8.58 21.34 0.50
C ALA A 172 7.18 21.90 0.18
N LEU A 173 6.36 21.16 -0.57
CA LEU A 173 4.97 21.54 -0.86
C LEU A 173 4.06 21.47 0.37
N CYS A 174 4.50 20.81 1.45
CA CYS A 174 3.77 20.73 2.72
C CYS A 174 2.31 20.27 2.55
N LEU A 175 2.07 19.33 1.62
CA LEU A 175 0.73 18.86 1.31
C LEU A 175 0.14 18.09 2.51
N PRO A 176 -1.12 18.36 2.90
CA PRO A 176 -1.79 17.54 3.91
C PRO A 176 -1.94 16.09 3.43
N GLN A 177 -2.23 15.16 4.34
CA GLN A 177 -2.42 13.73 4.04
C GLN A 177 -3.74 13.48 3.28
N VAL A 178 -3.82 14.01 2.07
CA VAL A 178 -4.92 13.95 1.10
C VAL A 178 -4.32 13.57 -0.25
N LEU A 179 -4.83 12.50 -0.87
CA LEU A 179 -4.27 11.97 -2.10
C LEU A 179 -4.37 12.97 -3.26
N THR A 180 -3.30 13.06 -4.05
CA THR A 180 -3.30 13.75 -5.34
C THR A 180 -3.34 12.75 -6.47
N GLN A 181 -3.88 13.15 -7.63
CA GLN A 181 -3.87 12.32 -8.84
C GLN A 181 -2.46 11.85 -9.19
N ASP A 182 -1.46 12.73 -9.09
CA ASP A 182 -0.08 12.39 -9.40
C ASP A 182 0.50 11.34 -8.46
N LEU A 183 0.26 11.45 -7.15
CA LEU A 183 0.80 10.48 -6.21
C LEU A 183 0.11 9.12 -6.35
N ILE A 184 -1.19 9.09 -6.67
CA ILE A 184 -1.91 7.86 -7.01
C ILE A 184 -1.24 7.19 -8.23
N ARG A 185 -0.93 7.97 -9.27
CA ARG A 185 -0.22 7.47 -10.45
C ARG A 185 1.15 6.91 -10.09
N VAL A 186 1.98 7.66 -9.34
CA VAL A 186 3.31 7.18 -8.90
C VAL A 186 3.20 5.87 -8.10
N GLY A 187 2.16 5.71 -7.28
CA GLY A 187 1.89 4.46 -6.57
C GLY A 187 1.64 3.28 -7.51
N MET A 188 0.82 3.45 -8.55
CA MET A 188 0.60 2.42 -9.58
C MET A 188 1.87 2.13 -10.38
N GLU A 189 2.57 3.18 -10.84
CA GLU A 189 3.82 3.05 -11.59
C GLU A 189 4.88 2.29 -10.79
N SER A 190 5.00 2.55 -9.49
CA SER A 190 5.91 1.81 -8.61
C SER A 190 5.59 0.31 -8.55
N VAL A 191 4.30 -0.07 -8.55
CA VAL A 191 3.88 -1.47 -8.60
C VAL A 191 4.14 -2.10 -9.98
N PHE A 192 3.97 -1.34 -11.06
CA PHE A 192 4.30 -1.79 -12.41
C PHE A 192 5.81 -1.94 -12.66
N LEU A 193 6.65 -1.15 -12.00
CA LEU A 193 8.10 -1.25 -12.08
C LEU A 193 8.65 -2.49 -11.38
N SER A 194 7.95 -2.98 -10.34
CA SER A 194 8.35 -4.20 -9.63
C SER A 194 7.98 -5.47 -10.42
N SER A 195 8.89 -6.43 -10.46
CA SER A 195 8.63 -7.80 -10.91
C SER A 195 8.14 -8.72 -9.80
N HIS A 196 8.19 -8.27 -8.54
CA HIS A 196 7.75 -9.05 -7.39
C HIS A 196 6.22 -8.94 -7.21
N PRO A 197 5.45 -10.05 -7.24
CA PRO A 197 3.97 -10.01 -7.15
C PRO A 197 3.47 -9.37 -5.84
N GLY A 198 4.25 -9.53 -4.78
CA GLY A 198 3.97 -8.98 -3.46
C GLY A 198 4.52 -7.57 -3.15
N PHE A 199 5.05 -6.81 -4.13
CA PHE A 199 5.34 -5.40 -3.89
C PHE A 199 4.03 -4.60 -3.95
N ARG A 200 3.75 -3.86 -2.88
CA ARG A 200 2.46 -3.19 -2.69
C ARG A 200 2.65 -1.77 -2.22
N VAL A 201 1.73 -0.92 -2.63
CA VAL A 201 1.68 0.47 -2.22
C VAL A 201 0.34 0.74 -1.54
N GLY A 202 0.30 1.57 -0.51
CA GLY A 202 -0.96 1.93 0.12
C GLY A 202 -0.96 3.27 0.82
N PHE A 203 -2.14 3.72 1.18
CA PHE A 203 -2.41 5.01 1.79
C PHE A 203 -3.42 4.86 2.93
N ASN A 204 -3.16 5.61 3.99
CA ASN A 204 -4.13 5.87 5.05
C ASN A 204 -4.46 7.36 5.00
N SER A 205 -5.73 7.73 4.89
CA SER A 205 -6.16 9.11 5.15
C SER A 205 -6.12 9.42 6.64
N LEU A 206 -6.17 10.71 6.97
CA LEU A 206 -6.52 11.15 8.32
C LEU A 206 -7.89 10.56 8.72
N GLY A 207 -8.02 10.07 9.96
CA GLY A 207 -9.21 9.32 10.40
C GLY A 207 -9.23 7.84 9.95
N ALA A 208 -8.31 7.42 9.08
CA ALA A 208 -8.14 6.03 8.65
C ALA A 208 -6.80 5.42 9.12
N LEU A 209 -6.34 5.83 10.30
CA LEU A 209 -5.09 5.40 10.96
C LEU A 209 -3.79 5.92 10.34
N ALA A 210 -3.84 7.02 9.57
CA ALA A 210 -2.64 7.80 9.29
C ALA A 210 -2.02 8.34 10.60
N SER A 211 -0.70 8.29 10.72
CA SER A 211 0.01 8.77 11.91
C SER A 211 0.63 10.17 11.74
N VAL A 212 0.76 10.65 10.50
CA VAL A 212 1.41 11.91 10.15
C VAL A 212 0.54 12.63 9.12
N ASN A 213 0.21 13.90 9.38
CA ASN A 213 -0.42 14.78 8.42
C ASN A 213 0.62 15.47 7.52
N HIS A 214 1.20 14.70 6.61
CA HIS A 214 2.04 15.19 5.51
C HIS A 214 1.97 14.10 4.43
N LEU A 215 1.52 14.43 3.22
CA LEU A 215 1.22 13.49 2.16
C LEU A 215 2.30 12.43 1.94
N HIS A 216 1.94 11.16 2.09
CA HIS A 216 2.80 10.01 1.79
C HIS A 216 1.99 8.75 1.47
N LEU A 217 2.57 7.87 0.65
CA LEU A 217 2.18 6.46 0.54
C LEU A 217 3.19 5.58 1.29
N HIS A 218 2.76 4.38 1.64
CA HIS A 218 3.61 3.28 2.08
C HIS A 218 3.93 2.38 0.89
N GLY A 219 5.16 1.88 0.78
CA GLY A 219 5.53 0.78 -0.12
C GLY A 219 6.21 -0.34 0.66
N TYR A 220 5.94 -1.61 0.37
CA TYR A 220 6.60 -2.75 1.04
C TYR A 220 6.47 -4.05 0.23
N TYR A 221 7.30 -5.05 0.55
CA TYR A 221 7.28 -6.37 -0.09
C TYR A 221 6.74 -7.42 0.87
N LEU A 222 5.59 -8.01 0.61
CA LEU A 222 5.13 -9.20 1.35
C LEU A 222 5.25 -10.42 0.45
N ASN A 223 6.04 -11.42 0.82
CA ASN A 223 6.17 -12.66 0.04
C ASN A 223 5.03 -13.67 0.33
N TRP A 224 3.78 -13.19 0.34
CA TRP A 224 2.57 -14.00 0.51
C TRP A 224 1.44 -13.46 -0.35
N GLU A 225 0.79 -14.35 -1.11
CA GLU A 225 -0.42 -14.03 -1.86
C GLU A 225 -1.54 -13.58 -0.90
N LEU A 226 -2.19 -12.45 -1.21
CA LEU A 226 -3.37 -12.00 -0.49
C LEU A 226 -4.65 -12.22 -1.30
N ARG A 227 -5.75 -12.51 -0.59
CA ARG A 227 -7.07 -12.71 -1.20
C ARG A 227 -7.47 -11.58 -2.15
N ILE A 228 -7.13 -10.35 -1.78
CA ILE A 228 -7.47 -9.12 -2.52
C ILE A 228 -6.99 -9.14 -3.99
N GLU A 229 -5.92 -9.87 -4.29
CA GLU A 229 -5.32 -9.96 -5.62
C GLU A 229 -6.19 -10.74 -6.62
N SER A 230 -7.05 -11.63 -6.13
CA SER A 230 -7.92 -12.52 -6.93
C SER A 230 -9.37 -12.54 -6.45
N ALA A 231 -9.73 -11.68 -5.50
CA ALA A 231 -11.08 -11.53 -4.98
C ALA A 231 -12.06 -11.24 -6.14
N ARG A 232 -13.24 -11.84 -6.06
CA ARG A 232 -14.35 -11.58 -6.97
C ARG A 232 -14.82 -10.15 -6.82
N THR A 233 -15.29 -9.61 -7.94
CA THR A 233 -15.81 -8.26 -7.97
C THR A 233 -17.04 -8.17 -8.85
N GLU A 234 -17.99 -7.34 -8.46
CA GLU A 234 -19.17 -7.02 -9.28
C GLU A 234 -19.08 -5.55 -9.72
N PRO A 235 -19.46 -5.20 -10.96
CA PRO A 235 -19.46 -3.81 -11.40
C PRO A 235 -20.43 -2.97 -10.54
N VAL A 236 -20.06 -1.74 -10.22
CA VAL A 236 -20.95 -0.78 -9.53
C VAL A 236 -22.18 -0.51 -10.40
N PHE A 237 -21.99 -0.40 -11.72
CA PHE A 237 -23.04 -0.26 -12.72
C PHE A 237 -22.59 -0.89 -14.06
N PRO A 238 -23.51 -1.43 -14.90
CA PRO A 238 -23.15 -1.98 -16.20
C PRO A 238 -22.35 -1.01 -17.08
N GLY A 239 -21.24 -1.50 -17.68
CA GLY A 239 -20.38 -0.71 -18.56
C GLY A 239 -19.39 0.21 -17.86
N MET A 240 -19.45 0.32 -16.53
CA MET A 240 -18.54 1.15 -15.75
C MET A 240 -17.31 0.36 -15.30
N ASP A 241 -16.12 0.88 -15.56
CA ASP A 241 -14.85 0.37 -15.01
C ASP A 241 -14.65 0.86 -13.56
N LEU A 242 -15.57 0.44 -12.69
CA LEU A 242 -15.55 0.60 -11.24
C LEU A 242 -16.33 -0.57 -10.65
N HIS A 243 -15.69 -1.33 -9.76
CA HIS A 243 -16.25 -2.54 -9.20
C HIS A 243 -16.30 -2.50 -7.67
N VAL A 244 -17.07 -3.40 -7.07
CA VAL A 244 -17.10 -3.66 -5.63
C VAL A 244 -16.58 -5.07 -5.37
N LEU A 245 -15.73 -5.22 -4.35
CA LEU A 245 -15.29 -6.53 -3.88
C LEU A 245 -16.48 -7.31 -3.27
N SER A 246 -16.73 -8.52 -3.77
CA SER A 246 -17.91 -9.31 -3.40
C SER A 246 -17.62 -10.50 -2.47
N ASP A 247 -16.40 -11.03 -2.47
CA ASP A 247 -16.00 -12.16 -1.62
C ASP A 247 -14.80 -11.85 -0.71
N HIS A 248 -14.69 -10.57 -0.33
CA HIS A 248 -13.71 -10.06 0.61
C HIS A 248 -14.44 -9.47 1.83
N PRO A 249 -13.98 -9.72 3.08
CA PRO A 249 -14.69 -9.29 4.29
C PRO A 249 -14.78 -7.76 4.44
N ALA A 250 -13.89 -7.02 3.79
CA ALA A 250 -13.98 -5.58 3.65
C ALA A 250 -14.46 -5.19 2.24
N ARG A 251 -15.71 -4.73 2.15
CA ARG A 251 -16.29 -4.15 0.93
C ARG A 251 -15.51 -2.89 0.56
N GLY A 252 -15.01 -2.84 -0.67
CA GLY A 252 -14.22 -1.73 -1.20
C GLY A 252 -14.45 -1.56 -2.69
N PHE A 253 -14.19 -0.34 -3.18
CA PHE A 253 -14.28 0.00 -4.59
C PHE A 253 -12.97 -0.34 -5.28
N LEU A 254 -13.02 -1.03 -6.40
CA LEU A 254 -11.87 -1.47 -7.17
C LEU A 254 -11.89 -0.82 -8.55
N VAL A 255 -10.74 -0.25 -8.92
CA VAL A 255 -10.41 0.14 -10.30
C VAL A 255 -9.21 -0.69 -10.73
N TYR A 256 -9.27 -1.25 -11.93
CA TYR A 256 -8.19 -2.07 -12.48
C TYR A 256 -7.43 -1.32 -13.57
N SER A 257 -6.14 -1.58 -13.70
CA SER A 257 -5.35 -1.15 -14.85
C SER A 257 -4.47 -2.29 -15.33
N ASP A 258 -4.37 -2.43 -16.64
CA ASP A 258 -3.43 -3.31 -17.33
C ASP A 258 -2.08 -2.64 -17.62
N GLY A 259 -1.84 -1.44 -17.08
CA GLY A 259 -0.66 -0.62 -17.33
C GLY A 259 -0.86 0.43 -18.40
N THR A 260 -1.99 0.43 -19.11
CA THR A 260 -2.33 1.46 -20.09
C THR A 260 -3.13 2.60 -19.45
N ALA A 261 -2.98 3.81 -20.01
CA ALA A 261 -3.75 5.00 -19.64
C ALA A 261 -3.81 5.29 -18.12
N LEU A 262 -2.69 5.13 -17.42
CA LEU A 262 -2.60 5.29 -15.96
C LEU A 262 -3.09 6.66 -15.48
N GLU A 263 -2.96 7.71 -16.30
CA GLU A 263 -3.51 9.04 -16.02
C GLU A 263 -5.04 9.02 -15.90
N LYS A 264 -5.74 8.26 -16.75
CA LYS A 264 -7.21 8.13 -16.68
C LYS A 264 -7.62 7.36 -15.43
N THR A 265 -6.91 6.28 -15.11
CA THR A 265 -7.12 5.48 -13.90
C THR A 265 -6.89 6.32 -12.64
N ALA A 266 -5.77 7.05 -12.58
CA ALA A 266 -5.44 7.93 -11.47
C ALA A 266 -6.47 9.05 -11.31
N LYS A 267 -6.96 9.64 -12.41
CA LYS A 267 -8.03 10.66 -12.39
C LYS A 267 -9.33 10.10 -11.85
N LYS A 268 -9.70 8.87 -12.22
CA LYS A 268 -10.90 8.20 -11.68
C LYS A 268 -10.80 8.00 -10.17
N ILE A 269 -9.66 7.48 -9.70
CA ILE A 269 -9.41 7.24 -8.27
C ILE A 269 -9.31 8.56 -7.50
N SER A 270 -8.71 9.61 -8.06
CA SER A 270 -8.65 10.93 -7.43
C SER A 270 -10.03 11.53 -7.24
N ARG A 271 -10.94 11.35 -8.21
CA ARG A 271 -12.33 11.78 -8.08
C ARG A 271 -13.07 11.06 -6.94
N ILE A 272 -12.89 9.74 -6.82
CA ILE A 272 -13.46 8.97 -5.70
C ILE A 272 -12.90 9.50 -4.37
N THR A 273 -11.59 9.60 -4.24
CA THR A 273 -10.95 10.00 -2.98
C THR A 273 -11.25 11.46 -2.61
N ASN A 274 -11.30 12.39 -3.58
CA ASN A 274 -11.73 13.76 -3.35
C ASN A 274 -13.18 13.83 -2.85
N TYR A 275 -14.09 13.06 -3.46
CA TYR A 275 -15.47 12.97 -2.99
C TYR A 275 -15.55 12.50 -1.52
N LEU A 276 -14.76 11.50 -1.14
CA LEU A 276 -14.68 11.04 0.25
C LEU A 276 -14.13 12.12 1.19
N VAL A 277 -13.11 12.88 0.77
CA VAL A 277 -12.56 13.99 1.55
C VAL A 277 -13.59 15.12 1.73
N GLU A 278 -14.29 15.51 0.68
CA GLU A 278 -15.36 16.53 0.70
C GLU A 278 -16.49 16.15 1.64
N ARG A 279 -16.82 14.86 1.72
CA ARG A 279 -17.84 14.30 2.63
C ARG A 279 -17.30 13.97 4.02
N ASN A 280 -16.02 14.24 4.30
CA ASN A 280 -15.33 13.89 5.54
C ASN A 280 -15.48 12.39 5.90
N ILE A 281 -15.36 11.51 4.89
CA ILE A 281 -15.36 10.04 5.00
C ILE A 281 -13.93 9.50 4.99
N ALA A 282 -13.57 8.79 6.07
CA ALA A 282 -12.25 8.19 6.23
C ALA A 282 -12.08 7.09 5.20
N HIS A 283 -10.87 6.98 4.65
CA HIS A 283 -10.58 6.00 3.61
C HIS A 283 -9.14 5.49 3.60
N ASN A 284 -9.00 4.26 3.14
CA ASN A 284 -7.72 3.63 2.84
C ASN A 284 -7.65 3.36 1.33
N LEU A 285 -6.45 3.40 0.75
CA LEU A 285 -6.21 2.97 -0.63
C LEU A 285 -5.08 1.93 -0.64
N PHE A 286 -5.20 0.92 -1.51
CA PHE A 286 -4.20 -0.12 -1.67
C PHE A 286 -4.02 -0.49 -3.14
N VAL A 287 -2.76 -0.59 -3.55
CA VAL A 287 -2.30 -0.87 -4.90
C VAL A 287 -1.50 -2.15 -4.84
N THR A 288 -1.94 -3.15 -5.60
CA THR A 288 -1.28 -4.46 -5.66
C THR A 288 -1.39 -5.01 -7.06
N ARG A 289 -0.43 -5.87 -7.43
CA ARG A 289 -0.62 -6.77 -8.57
C ARG A 289 -1.86 -7.63 -8.35
N GLY A 290 -2.58 -7.93 -9.41
CA GLY A 290 -3.84 -8.65 -9.30
C GLY A 290 -4.42 -9.08 -10.63
N ALA A 291 -5.40 -9.98 -10.55
CA ALA A 291 -6.17 -10.39 -11.71
C ALA A 291 -7.15 -9.30 -12.18
N PRO A 292 -7.64 -9.33 -13.42
CA PRO A 292 -8.74 -8.48 -13.86
C PRO A 292 -9.99 -8.57 -12.95
N PRO A 293 -10.89 -7.57 -12.97
CA PRO A 293 -12.17 -7.64 -12.27
C PRO A 293 -13.06 -8.77 -12.83
N GLY A 294 -13.97 -9.26 -12.01
CA GLY A 294 -14.99 -10.24 -12.36
C GLY A 294 -14.91 -11.51 -11.52
N GLN A 295 -14.92 -12.65 -12.18
CA GLN A 295 -14.84 -13.95 -11.50
C GLN A 295 -13.47 -14.19 -10.88
N ARG A 296 -13.44 -15.13 -9.93
CA ARG A 296 -12.21 -15.48 -9.22
C ARG A 296 -11.21 -16.09 -10.20
N SER A 297 -10.03 -15.50 -10.29
CA SER A 297 -8.89 -16.11 -10.96
C SER A 297 -8.27 -17.21 -10.13
N ALA A 298 -7.67 -18.19 -10.80
CA ALA A 298 -6.89 -19.22 -10.13
C ALA A 298 -5.66 -18.59 -9.47
N SER A 299 -5.14 -19.25 -8.43
CA SER A 299 -3.89 -18.84 -7.77
C SER A 299 -2.69 -18.82 -8.72
N ASN A 300 -2.74 -19.65 -9.78
CA ASN A 300 -1.64 -19.80 -10.73
C ASN A 300 -1.74 -18.84 -11.91
N ASP A 301 -2.83 -18.06 -12.00
CA ASP A 301 -2.98 -17.09 -13.09
C ASP A 301 -1.98 -15.93 -12.89
N PRO A 302 -1.44 -15.37 -13.99
CA PRO A 302 -0.62 -14.16 -13.89
C PRO A 302 -1.36 -13.01 -13.20
N ARG A 303 -0.60 -12.19 -12.49
CA ARG A 303 -1.00 -10.96 -11.81
C ARG A 303 -0.47 -9.76 -12.61
N ASP A 304 -0.75 -9.76 -13.90
CA ASP A 304 -0.13 -8.86 -14.86
C ASP A 304 -0.60 -7.40 -14.71
N GLY A 305 -1.84 -7.19 -14.26
CA GLY A 305 -2.36 -5.85 -13.98
C GLY A 305 -2.24 -5.43 -12.52
N VAL A 306 -2.74 -4.23 -12.25
CA VAL A 306 -2.80 -3.61 -10.94
C VAL A 306 -4.25 -3.41 -10.53
N ARG A 307 -4.58 -3.89 -9.33
CA ARG A 307 -5.83 -3.56 -8.62
C ARG A 307 -5.56 -2.38 -7.70
N VAL A 308 -6.34 -1.31 -7.86
CA VAL A 308 -6.41 -0.22 -6.89
C VAL A 308 -7.72 -0.31 -6.15
N VAL A 309 -7.64 -0.55 -4.84
CA VAL A 309 -8.80 -0.70 -3.97
C VAL A 309 -8.90 0.49 -3.04
N VAL A 310 -10.10 1.07 -2.94
CA VAL A 310 -10.44 2.16 -2.02
C VAL A 310 -11.51 1.66 -1.05
N TRP A 311 -11.21 1.70 0.24
CA TRP A 311 -12.18 1.40 1.30
C TRP A 311 -12.63 2.69 1.96
N ALA A 312 -13.89 3.05 1.78
CA ALA A 312 -14.55 4.03 2.64
C ALA A 312 -14.92 3.37 3.98
N ARG A 313 -14.75 4.10 5.08
CA ARG A 313 -14.80 3.52 6.42
C ARG A 313 -15.20 4.55 7.48
N LYS A 314 -15.54 4.05 8.67
CA LYS A 314 -15.80 4.89 9.85
C LYS A 314 -14.50 5.56 10.29
N SER A 315 -14.60 6.87 10.55
CA SER A 315 -13.49 7.66 11.04
C SER A 315 -13.08 7.24 12.45
N CYS A 316 -11.78 7.15 12.66
CA CYS A 316 -11.15 6.85 13.93
C CYS A 316 -10.37 8.08 14.40
N PHE A 317 -10.97 8.82 15.33
CA PHE A 317 -10.32 9.95 15.99
C PHE A 317 -9.99 9.58 17.44
N GLY A 318 -8.88 10.13 17.96
CA GLY A 318 -8.38 9.85 19.31
C GLY A 318 -7.62 8.52 19.47
N VAL A 319 -7.26 8.20 20.71
CA VAL A 319 -6.51 6.98 21.06
C VAL A 319 -7.50 5.84 21.28
N LYS A 320 -7.52 4.87 20.36
CA LYS A 320 -8.17 3.58 20.56
C LYS A 320 -7.15 2.47 20.24
N GLU A 321 -6.59 1.86 21.28
CA GLU A 321 -5.67 0.73 21.16
C GLU A 321 -6.07 -0.36 22.16
N GLU A 322 -7.06 -1.16 21.81
CA GLU A 322 -7.43 -2.39 22.55
C GLU A 322 -7.64 -3.60 21.62
N SER A 323 -7.12 -3.55 20.39
CA SER A 323 -7.18 -4.68 19.46
C SER A 323 -5.79 -5.24 19.13
N ALA A 324 -5.76 -6.54 18.82
CA ALA A 324 -4.58 -7.30 18.41
C ALA A 324 -3.74 -6.62 17.31
N PHE A 325 -4.42 -5.90 16.43
CA PHE A 325 -3.85 -5.11 15.33
C PHE A 325 -4.68 -3.84 15.10
N ASN A 326 -4.11 -2.90 14.35
CA ASN A 326 -4.78 -1.68 13.94
C ASN A 326 -5.39 -1.89 12.56
N VAL A 327 -6.69 -1.69 12.35
CA VAL A 327 -7.32 -1.89 11.03
C VAL A 327 -6.99 -0.71 10.10
N ALA A 328 -5.79 -0.71 9.52
CA ALA A 328 -5.31 0.26 8.54
C ALA A 328 -5.32 -0.37 7.13
N LEU A 329 -4.49 0.13 6.20
CA LEU A 329 -4.45 -0.38 4.83
C LEU A 329 -4.07 -1.87 4.72
N CYS A 330 -3.08 -2.36 5.48
CA CYS A 330 -2.55 -3.71 5.27
C CYS A 330 -3.53 -4.76 5.79
N GLU A 331 -4.18 -4.46 6.91
CA GLU A 331 -5.14 -5.35 7.54
C GLU A 331 -6.42 -5.46 6.72
N LEU A 332 -6.86 -4.35 6.12
CA LEU A 332 -7.95 -4.37 5.12
C LEU A 332 -7.60 -5.16 3.87
N ALA A 333 -6.32 -5.27 3.50
CA ALA A 333 -5.89 -6.07 2.35
C ALA A 333 -5.69 -7.57 2.68
N GLY A 334 -5.67 -7.94 3.96
CA GLY A 334 -5.47 -9.31 4.43
C GLY A 334 -4.13 -9.61 5.11
N HIS A 335 -3.27 -8.61 5.28
CA HIS A 335 -1.99 -8.71 6.00
C HIS A 335 -2.13 -8.13 7.42
N LEU A 336 -1.89 -8.95 8.45
CA LEU A 336 -2.11 -8.62 9.86
C LEU A 336 -0.80 -8.55 10.66
N PRO A 337 -0.20 -7.37 10.86
CA PRO A 337 0.86 -7.14 11.83
C PRO A 337 0.29 -7.20 13.26
N ILE A 338 0.42 -8.36 13.91
CA ILE A 338 -0.04 -8.60 15.28
C ILE A 338 1.00 -8.13 16.29
N LYS A 339 0.56 -7.42 17.33
CA LYS A 339 1.44 -6.68 18.25
C LYS A 339 1.94 -7.50 19.45
N ASN A 340 1.37 -8.67 19.73
CA ASN A 340 1.77 -9.50 20.87
C ASN A 340 1.59 -10.99 20.55
N LEU A 341 2.31 -11.84 21.31
CA LEU A 341 2.34 -13.27 21.08
C LEU A 341 1.01 -13.95 21.38
N GLU A 342 0.28 -13.51 22.41
CA GLU A 342 -0.99 -14.11 22.82
C GLU A 342 -2.03 -14.02 21.70
N ASP A 343 -2.28 -12.81 21.21
CA ASP A 343 -3.18 -12.57 20.09
C ASP A 343 -2.67 -13.26 18.83
N PHE A 344 -1.36 -13.22 18.58
CA PHE A 344 -0.79 -13.88 17.42
C PHE A 344 -1.03 -15.38 17.45
N THR A 345 -1.00 -16.04 18.61
CA THR A 345 -1.26 -17.48 18.72
C THR A 345 -2.75 -17.80 18.64
N ARG A 346 -3.60 -16.97 19.24
CA ARG A 346 -5.03 -17.29 19.44
C ARG A 346 -5.94 -16.83 18.31
N ILE A 347 -5.59 -15.74 17.62
CA ILE A 347 -6.53 -15.07 16.71
C ILE A 347 -7.00 -15.99 15.59
N THR A 348 -8.30 -15.94 15.31
CA THR A 348 -8.97 -16.71 14.26
C THR A 348 -9.41 -15.81 13.11
N GLU A 349 -9.66 -16.39 11.92
CA GLU A 349 -10.20 -15.62 10.79
C GLU A 349 -11.54 -14.94 11.14
N ALA A 350 -12.41 -15.61 11.88
CA ALA A 350 -13.69 -15.05 12.32
C ALA A 350 -13.51 -13.81 13.21
N GLU A 351 -12.56 -13.84 14.15
CA GLU A 351 -12.23 -12.69 15.00
C GLU A 351 -11.66 -11.52 14.19
N VAL A 352 -10.77 -11.80 13.21
CA VAL A 352 -10.24 -10.76 12.30
C VAL A 352 -11.36 -10.08 11.52
N ILE A 353 -12.29 -10.86 10.98
CA ILE A 353 -13.46 -10.34 10.26
C ILE A 353 -14.31 -9.46 11.20
N SER A 354 -14.60 -9.95 12.41
CA SER A 354 -15.38 -9.20 13.41
C SER A 354 -14.69 -7.88 13.81
N ILE A 355 -13.37 -7.90 14.03
CA ILE A 355 -12.59 -6.69 14.33
C ILE A 355 -12.65 -5.72 13.15
N THR A 356 -12.46 -6.21 11.92
CA THR A 356 -12.45 -5.40 10.70
C THR A 356 -13.79 -4.71 10.48
N GLN A 357 -14.90 -5.43 10.64
CA GLN A 357 -16.27 -4.90 10.46
C GLN A 357 -16.60 -3.71 11.36
N LYS A 358 -15.99 -3.61 12.55
CA LYS A 358 -16.19 -2.46 13.45
C LYS A 358 -15.76 -1.13 12.83
N TYR A 359 -14.84 -1.18 11.87
CA TYR A 359 -14.27 0.00 11.23
C TYR A 359 -14.90 0.31 9.87
N LEU A 360 -15.63 -0.62 9.26
CA LEU A 360 -16.26 -0.41 7.97
C LEU A 360 -17.57 0.39 8.11
N LEU A 361 -18.01 0.98 7.00
CA LEU A 361 -19.37 1.53 6.88
C LEU A 361 -20.41 0.43 7.09
N SER A 362 -21.64 0.80 7.48
CA SER A 362 -22.75 -0.17 7.45
C SER A 362 -23.09 -0.53 6.00
N ASP A 363 -23.87 -1.60 5.81
CA ASP A 363 -24.29 -1.99 4.47
C ASP A 363 -25.18 -0.93 3.80
N GLU A 364 -26.01 -0.24 4.59
CA GLU A 364 -26.82 0.89 4.12
C GLU A 364 -25.95 2.07 3.68
N ASP A 365 -25.02 2.50 4.53
CA ASP A 365 -24.11 3.62 4.23
C ASP A 365 -23.22 3.32 3.01
N PHE A 366 -22.71 2.09 2.90
CA PHE A 366 -21.92 1.68 1.75
C PHE A 366 -22.76 1.66 0.47
N SER A 367 -23.99 1.15 0.53
CA SER A 367 -24.88 1.09 -0.64
C SER A 367 -25.31 2.49 -1.09
N GLN A 368 -25.55 3.40 -0.14
CA GLN A 368 -25.79 4.80 -0.44
C GLN A 368 -24.57 5.45 -1.12
N LEU A 369 -23.37 5.24 -0.58
CA LEU A 369 -22.14 5.74 -1.20
C LEU A 369 -21.92 5.18 -2.61
N GLN A 370 -22.28 3.91 -2.85
CA GLN A 370 -22.22 3.31 -4.18
C GLN A 370 -23.13 4.05 -5.18
N LEU A 371 -24.35 4.42 -4.79
CA LEU A 371 -25.28 5.22 -5.60
C LEU A 371 -24.72 6.63 -5.85
N GLU A 372 -24.20 7.29 -4.82
CA GLU A 372 -23.59 8.62 -4.95
C GLU A 372 -22.39 8.62 -5.91
N LEU A 373 -21.54 7.59 -5.84
CA LEU A 373 -20.43 7.44 -6.79
C LEU A 373 -20.93 7.15 -8.21
N GLN A 374 -22.01 6.39 -8.37
CA GLN A 374 -22.62 6.18 -9.68
C GLN A 374 -23.07 7.53 -10.28
N GLU A 375 -23.78 8.36 -9.53
CA GLU A 375 -24.20 9.70 -9.96
C GLU A 375 -23.01 10.60 -10.31
N LEU A 376 -21.96 10.58 -9.47
CA LEU A 376 -20.72 11.32 -9.70
C LEU A 376 -20.10 11.01 -11.07
N PHE A 377 -20.18 9.75 -11.52
CA PHE A 377 -19.60 9.34 -12.81
C PHE A 377 -20.57 9.43 -13.99
N CYS A 378 -21.88 9.26 -13.79
CA CYS A 378 -22.90 9.40 -14.84
C CYS A 378 -23.23 10.86 -15.17
N GLY A 379 -23.19 11.79 -14.20
CA GLY A 379 -23.56 13.20 -14.39
C GLY A 379 -22.60 14.03 -15.27
N LEU A 380 -21.63 13.41 -15.94
CA LEU A 380 -20.62 14.06 -16.78
C LEU A 380 -20.67 13.66 -18.26
N GLU A 381 -21.63 12.82 -18.64
CA GLU A 381 -21.90 12.48 -20.05
C GLU A 381 -23.00 13.36 -20.68
N ASN A 382 -23.52 14.37 -19.95
CA ASN A 382 -24.48 15.35 -20.43
C ASN A 382 -23.89 16.75 -20.61
#